data_AF-A0A953P451-F1
#
_entry.id   AF-A0A953P451-F1
#
_cell.length_a   1.000
_cell.length_b   1.000
_cell.length_c   1.000
_cell.angle_alpha   90.00
_cell.angle_beta   90.00
_cell.angle_gamma   90.00
#
_symmetry.space_group_name_H-M   'P 1'
#
loop_
_entity.id
_entity.type
_entity.pdbx_description
1 polymer ?
#
loop_
_entity_poly.entity_id
_entity_poly.type
_entity_poly.pdbx_seq_one_letter_code
_entity_poly.pdbx_strand_id
1 'polypeptide(L)'
;MKRLVEYLLACMGTATVATLAVFYLKRGNVAAGYAAIMVLVLIVAWRARLPIFLYQSLVLLGVAAFRISMTNLQDLRNAVAPDARLVFSTVAAILLLLAGVVLAFPLRAPRSETDARQKWITFLIDHPEQPMFFVPVILMGVFLWIEMKERLALGWAVEGVVIFILALIAKERSFRLTGLGLLMVCFAMTIWGLLRPGTSTTTRYLTLMGLGVIFLVVSFLYGRLRETIREYL
;
A
#
# COMPACT_ATOMS: atom_id res chain seq x y z
N MET A 1 -32.41 -14.11 11.67
CA MET A 1 -33.06 -13.36 10.57
C MET A 1 -32.77 -11.86 10.60
N LYS A 2 -33.03 -11.13 11.71
CA LYS A 2 -32.80 -9.66 11.80
C LYS A 2 -31.39 -9.19 11.40
N ARG A 3 -30.33 -9.81 11.95
CA ARG A 3 -28.93 -9.46 11.60
C ARG A 3 -28.58 -9.67 10.12
N LEU A 4 -29.20 -10.64 9.45
CA LEU A 4 -28.92 -10.93 8.04
C LEU A 4 -29.53 -9.83 7.14
N VAL A 5 -30.72 -9.34 7.50
CA VAL A 5 -31.36 -8.21 6.82
C VAL A 5 -30.55 -6.92 7.01
N GLU A 6 -30.05 -6.65 8.22
CA GLU A 6 -29.16 -5.51 8.51
C GLU A 6 -27.88 -5.56 7.67
N TYR A 7 -27.26 -6.74 7.52
CA TYR A 7 -26.07 -6.91 6.70
C TYR A 7 -26.35 -6.74 5.20
N LEU A 8 -27.48 -7.24 4.70
CA LEU A 8 -27.88 -7.03 3.30
C LEU A 8 -28.11 -5.56 3.02
N LEU A 9 -28.82 -4.85 3.91
CA LEU A 9 -29.06 -3.41 3.80
C LEU A 9 -27.73 -2.62 3.82
N ALA A 10 -26.81 -2.97 4.71
CA ALA A 10 -25.48 -2.35 4.76
C ALA A 10 -24.70 -2.58 3.45
N CYS A 11 -24.70 -3.81 2.93
CA CYS A 11 -24.06 -4.13 1.66
C CYS A 11 -24.69 -3.36 0.49
N MET A 12 -26.02 -3.31 0.40
CA MET A 12 -26.72 -2.53 -0.60
C MET A 12 -26.41 -1.03 -0.50
N GLY A 13 -26.32 -0.49 0.72
CA GLY A 13 -25.91 0.90 0.96
C GLY A 13 -24.50 1.17 0.43
N THR A 14 -23.52 0.35 0.78
CA THR A 14 -22.14 0.50 0.27
C THR A 14 -22.06 0.36 -1.25
N ALA A 15 -22.80 -0.60 -1.83
CA ALA A 15 -22.86 -0.77 -3.28
C ALA A 15 -23.46 0.46 -3.97
N THR A 16 -24.54 1.02 -3.41
CA THR A 16 -25.19 2.23 -3.95
C THR A 16 -24.24 3.42 -3.93
N VAL A 17 -23.53 3.65 -2.82
CA VAL A 17 -22.54 4.74 -2.71
C VAL A 17 -21.37 4.51 -3.68
N ALA A 18 -20.88 3.27 -3.80
CA ALA A 18 -19.85 2.92 -4.76
C ALA A 18 -20.29 3.17 -6.22
N THR A 19 -21.53 2.82 -6.57
CA THR A 19 -22.10 3.09 -7.89
C THR A 19 -22.26 4.58 -8.14
N LEU A 20 -22.74 5.35 -7.16
CA LEU A 20 -22.87 6.81 -7.26
C LEU A 20 -21.51 7.48 -7.52
N ALA A 21 -20.43 7.00 -6.88
CA ALA A 21 -19.09 7.52 -7.11
C ALA A 21 -18.66 7.41 -8.57
N VAL A 22 -19.08 6.37 -9.30
CA VAL A 22 -18.77 6.22 -10.73
C VAL A 22 -19.46 7.28 -11.58
N PHE A 23 -20.70 7.65 -11.24
CA PHE A 23 -21.48 8.62 -11.99
C PHE A 23 -21.09 10.06 -11.70
N TYR A 24 -20.75 10.37 -10.44
CA TYR A 24 -20.41 11.74 -10.03
C TYR A 24 -18.95 12.12 -10.26
N LEU A 25 -18.02 11.17 -10.19
CA LEU A 25 -16.60 11.47 -10.32
C LEU A 25 -16.16 11.39 -11.78
N LYS A 26 -15.31 12.33 -12.18
CA LYS A 26 -14.58 12.26 -13.46
C LYS A 26 -13.77 10.97 -13.52
N ARG A 27 -13.60 10.41 -14.72
CA ARG A 27 -13.00 9.08 -14.98
C ARG A 27 -11.71 8.80 -14.18
N GLY A 28 -10.78 9.76 -14.12
CA GLY A 28 -9.52 9.60 -13.38
C GLY A 28 -9.62 9.67 -11.86
N ASN A 29 -10.72 10.18 -11.30
CA ASN A 29 -10.93 10.36 -9.87
C ASN A 29 -11.78 9.24 -9.24
N VAL A 30 -12.39 8.38 -10.04
CA VAL A 30 -13.23 7.27 -9.55
C VAL A 30 -12.43 6.35 -8.63
N ALA A 31 -11.17 6.08 -8.96
CA ALA A 31 -10.26 5.29 -8.13
C ALA A 31 -10.03 5.92 -6.74
N ALA A 32 -9.79 7.24 -6.69
CA ALA A 32 -9.67 7.98 -5.44
C ALA A 32 -10.98 7.97 -4.64
N GLY A 33 -12.13 8.03 -5.33
CA GLY A 33 -13.45 7.87 -4.72
C GLY A 33 -13.63 6.52 -4.03
N TYR A 34 -13.25 5.42 -4.68
CA TYR A 34 -13.30 4.09 -4.05
C TYR A 34 -12.35 3.96 -2.86
N ALA A 35 -11.15 4.52 -2.95
CA ALA A 35 -10.23 4.56 -1.83
C ALA A 35 -10.80 5.37 -0.64
N ALA A 36 -11.46 6.50 -0.91
CA ALA A 36 -12.14 7.29 0.12
C ALA A 36 -13.31 6.52 0.76
N ILE A 37 -14.13 5.83 -0.03
CA ILE A 37 -15.23 4.99 0.50
C ILE A 37 -14.68 3.85 1.35
N MET A 38 -13.59 3.19 0.92
CA MET A 38 -12.91 2.16 1.70
C MET A 38 -12.52 2.69 3.09
N VAL A 39 -11.88 3.86 3.15
CA VAL A 39 -11.48 4.51 4.41
C VAL A 39 -12.71 4.86 5.26
N LEU A 40 -13.77 5.41 4.66
CA LEU A 40 -15.00 5.75 5.39
C LEU A 40 -15.67 4.51 6.00
N VAL A 41 -15.79 3.43 5.23
CA VAL A 41 -16.34 2.16 5.72
C VAL A 41 -15.47 1.58 6.83
N LEU A 42 -14.15 1.72 6.72
CA LEU A 42 -13.22 1.27 7.74
C LEU A 42 -13.32 2.10 9.04
N ILE A 43 -13.52 3.42 8.94
CA ILE A 43 -13.81 4.28 10.10
C ILE A 43 -15.12 3.86 10.77
N VAL A 44 -16.15 3.54 9.98
CA VAL A 44 -17.42 3.01 10.50
C VAL A 44 -17.19 1.66 11.19
N ALA A 45 -16.39 0.77 10.61
CA ALA A 45 -16.00 -0.50 11.23
C ALA A 45 -15.32 -0.27 12.59
N TRP A 46 -14.38 0.68 12.64
CA TRP A 46 -13.66 1.04 13.87
C TRP A 46 -14.58 1.58 14.96
N ARG A 47 -15.52 2.46 14.60
CA ARG A 47 -16.48 3.05 15.56
C ARG A 47 -17.58 2.08 16.00
N ALA A 48 -18.16 1.34 15.05
CA ALA A 48 -19.29 0.45 15.31
C ALA A 48 -18.85 -0.92 15.84
N ARG A 49 -17.55 -1.26 15.75
CA ARG A 49 -16.98 -2.57 16.14
C ARG A 49 -17.70 -3.77 15.47
N LEU A 50 -18.30 -3.55 14.29
CA LEU A 50 -19.03 -4.57 13.55
C LEU A 50 -18.13 -5.18 12.46
N PRO A 51 -17.95 -6.51 12.44
CA PRO A 51 -17.03 -7.18 11.51
C PRO A 51 -17.47 -7.08 10.05
N ILE A 52 -18.77 -6.86 9.78
CA ILE A 52 -19.30 -6.73 8.41
C ILE A 52 -18.65 -5.59 7.64
N PHE A 53 -18.41 -4.45 8.29
CA PHE A 53 -17.80 -3.29 7.64
C PHE A 53 -16.30 -3.52 7.37
N LEU A 54 -15.63 -4.37 8.16
CA LEU A 54 -14.27 -4.79 7.85
C LEU A 54 -14.25 -5.58 6.53
N TYR A 55 -15.16 -6.55 6.36
CA TYR A 55 -15.26 -7.29 5.09
C TYR A 55 -15.56 -6.37 3.91
N GLN A 56 -16.48 -5.43 4.07
CA GLN A 56 -16.80 -4.45 3.02
C GLN A 56 -15.59 -3.59 2.66
N SER A 57 -14.79 -3.16 3.65
CA SER A 57 -13.56 -2.40 3.40
C SER A 57 -12.51 -3.21 2.65
N LEU A 58 -12.36 -4.50 2.93
CA LEU A 58 -11.44 -5.40 2.22
C LEU A 58 -11.88 -5.65 0.77
N VAL A 59 -13.19 -5.80 0.54
CA VAL A 59 -13.74 -5.89 -0.81
C VAL A 59 -13.49 -4.59 -1.57
N LEU A 60 -13.74 -3.43 -0.95
CA LEU A 60 -13.50 -2.12 -1.55
C LEU A 60 -12.01 -1.87 -1.83
N LEU A 61 -11.10 -2.33 -0.98
CA LEU A 61 -9.66 -2.32 -1.24
C LEU A 61 -9.35 -3.06 -2.54
N GLY A 62 -9.90 -4.26 -2.73
CA GLY A 62 -9.73 -5.04 -3.95
C GLY A 62 -10.30 -4.34 -5.19
N VAL A 63 -11.50 -3.78 -5.09
CA VAL A 63 -12.16 -3.04 -6.18
C VAL A 63 -11.36 -1.77 -6.54
N ALA A 64 -10.92 -1.00 -5.55
CA ALA A 64 -10.10 0.19 -5.76
C ALA A 64 -8.76 -0.17 -6.41
N ALA A 65 -8.08 -1.21 -5.93
CA ALA A 65 -6.81 -1.69 -6.48
C ALA A 65 -6.95 -2.16 -7.92
N PHE A 66 -7.99 -2.95 -8.22
CA PHE A 66 -8.30 -3.39 -9.58
C PHE A 66 -8.56 -2.18 -10.49
N ARG A 67 -9.32 -1.20 -10.02
CA ARG A 67 -9.61 0.02 -10.78
C ARG A 67 -8.37 0.85 -11.04
N ILE A 68 -7.52 1.09 -10.03
CA ILE A 68 -6.24 1.79 -10.17
C ILE A 68 -5.38 1.10 -11.23
N SER A 69 -5.25 -0.22 -11.13
CA SER A 69 -4.44 -1.02 -12.06
C SER A 69 -4.95 -0.99 -13.49
N MET A 70 -6.25 -1.15 -13.70
CA MET A 70 -6.85 -1.25 -15.03
C MET A 70 -7.10 0.09 -15.72
N THR A 71 -7.29 1.18 -14.97
CA THR A 71 -7.63 2.47 -15.57
C THR A 71 -6.49 3.46 -15.37
N ASN A 72 -6.30 3.96 -14.15
CA ASN A 72 -5.29 4.98 -13.87
C ASN A 72 -3.88 4.60 -14.36
N LEU A 73 -3.38 3.41 -14.02
CA LEU A 73 -2.03 2.99 -14.42
C LEU A 73 -1.91 2.73 -15.92
N GLN A 74 -2.97 2.20 -16.56
CA GLN A 74 -2.98 2.02 -18.02
C GLN A 74 -3.03 3.35 -18.76
N ASP A 75 -3.87 4.28 -18.29
CA ASP A 75 -3.99 5.63 -18.85
C ASP A 75 -2.66 6.40 -18.69
N LEU A 76 -1.99 6.30 -17.54
CA LEU A 76 -0.64 6.85 -17.32
C LEU A 76 0.40 6.23 -18.26
N ARG A 77 0.37 4.91 -18.43
CA ARG A 77 1.31 4.20 -19.31
C ARG A 77 1.16 4.58 -20.79
N ASN A 78 -0.07 4.86 -21.23
CA ASN A 78 -0.40 5.18 -22.61
C ASN A 78 -0.33 6.69 -22.91
N ALA A 79 -0.20 7.54 -21.89
CA ALA A 79 -0.14 8.97 -22.04
C ALA A 79 1.17 9.39 -22.74
N VAL A 80 1.05 10.22 -23.78
CA VAL A 80 2.20 10.79 -24.50
C VAL A 80 2.92 11.85 -23.65
N ALA A 81 2.19 12.55 -22.78
CA ALA A 81 2.72 13.50 -21.81
C ALA A 81 2.09 13.26 -20.44
N PRO A 82 2.83 13.45 -19.33
CA PRO A 82 2.32 13.23 -17.99
C PRO A 82 1.21 14.22 -17.64
N ASP A 83 -0.02 13.73 -17.51
CA ASP A 83 -1.13 14.53 -16.98
C ASP A 83 -1.00 14.61 -15.45
N ALA A 84 -0.57 15.77 -14.97
CA ALA A 84 -0.38 16.04 -13.55
C ALA A 84 -1.63 15.75 -12.70
N ARG A 85 -2.84 15.91 -13.26
CA ARG A 85 -4.09 15.62 -12.54
C ARG A 85 -4.29 14.12 -12.35
N LEU A 86 -3.98 13.33 -13.36
CA LEU A 86 -4.07 11.87 -13.30
C LEU A 86 -3.01 11.29 -12.35
N VAL A 87 -1.79 11.82 -12.41
CA VAL A 87 -0.71 11.50 -11.46
C VAL A 87 -1.16 11.78 -10.03
N PHE A 88 -1.63 13.00 -9.77
CA PHE A 88 -2.09 13.41 -8.44
C PHE A 88 -3.24 12.53 -7.93
N SER A 89 -4.24 12.26 -8.77
CA SER A 89 -5.37 11.38 -8.40
C SER A 89 -4.91 9.96 -8.06
N THR A 90 -3.97 9.41 -8.83
CA THR A 90 -3.45 8.05 -8.62
C THR A 90 -2.66 7.96 -7.32
N VAL A 91 -1.76 8.92 -7.08
CA VAL A 91 -1.00 9.01 -5.82
C VAL A 91 -1.95 9.21 -4.64
N ALA A 92 -2.94 10.10 -4.75
CA ALA A 92 -3.92 10.32 -3.70
C ALA A 92 -4.74 9.05 -3.39
N ALA A 93 -5.16 8.29 -4.42
CA ALA A 93 -5.87 7.03 -4.24
C ALA A 93 -5.00 6.00 -3.49
N ILE A 94 -3.74 5.84 -3.90
CA ILE A 94 -2.80 4.91 -3.26
C ILE A 94 -2.55 5.31 -1.79
N LEU A 95 -2.33 6.60 -1.52
CA LEU A 95 -2.12 7.11 -0.16
C LEU A 95 -3.36 6.93 0.72
N LEU A 96 -4.56 7.12 0.17
CA LEU A 96 -5.80 6.84 0.89
C LEU A 96 -5.94 5.36 1.25
N LEU A 97 -5.60 4.45 0.33
CA LEU A 97 -5.58 3.02 0.64
C LEU A 97 -4.55 2.69 1.73
N LEU A 98 -3.36 3.29 1.66
CA LEU A 98 -2.31 3.14 2.68
C LEU A 98 -2.75 3.67 4.05
N ALA A 99 -3.51 4.77 4.09
CA ALA A 99 -4.06 5.32 5.33
C ALA A 99 -5.00 4.33 6.04
N GLY A 100 -5.63 3.42 5.29
CA GLY A 100 -6.42 2.32 5.85
C GLY A 100 -5.63 1.43 6.81
N VAL A 101 -4.31 1.29 6.64
CA VAL A 101 -3.44 0.48 7.52
C VAL A 101 -3.50 0.97 8.97
N VAL A 102 -3.45 2.29 9.19
CA VAL A 102 -3.50 2.89 10.54
C VAL A 102 -4.82 2.55 11.25
N LEU A 103 -5.90 2.51 10.49
CA LEU A 103 -7.25 2.20 10.97
C LEU A 103 -7.51 0.70 11.13
N ALA A 104 -6.73 -0.16 10.45
CA ALA A 104 -6.86 -1.61 10.51
C ALA A 104 -6.22 -2.22 11.77
N PHE A 105 -5.13 -1.63 12.29
CA PHE A 105 -4.45 -2.14 13.48
C PHE A 105 -5.36 -2.33 14.71
N PRO A 106 -6.26 -1.39 15.08
CA PRO A 106 -7.15 -1.55 16.23
C PRO A 106 -8.27 -2.58 16.03
N LEU A 107 -8.45 -3.08 14.80
CA LEU A 107 -9.49 -4.02 14.39
C LEU A 107 -8.99 -5.47 14.33
N ARG A 108 -7.71 -5.71 14.62
CA ARG A 108 -7.11 -7.05 14.67
C ARG A 108 -7.86 -7.94 15.65
N ALA A 109 -8.40 -9.06 15.15
CA ALA A 109 -9.09 -10.04 15.96
C ALA A 109 -8.11 -11.05 16.58
N PRO A 110 -8.38 -11.58 17.78
CA PRO A 110 -7.64 -12.73 18.31
C PRO A 110 -7.81 -13.93 17.37
N ARG A 111 -6.68 -14.55 17.01
CA ARG A 111 -6.59 -15.67 16.07
C ARG A 111 -7.59 -16.76 16.43
N SER A 112 -8.51 -17.07 15.52
CA SER A 112 -9.44 -18.18 15.73
C SER A 112 -8.81 -19.48 15.25
N GLU A 113 -8.92 -20.55 16.03
CA GLU A 113 -8.46 -21.89 15.63
C GLU A 113 -9.42 -22.41 14.56
N THR A 114 -9.02 -22.39 13.28
CA THR A 114 -9.84 -22.90 12.17
C THR A 114 -9.07 -23.79 11.20
N ASP A 115 -9.83 -24.65 10.53
CA ASP A 115 -9.43 -25.73 9.63
C ASP A 115 -8.50 -25.32 8.47
N ALA A 116 -7.64 -26.25 8.06
CA ALA A 116 -6.51 -26.02 7.16
C ALA A 116 -6.85 -25.42 5.78
N ARG A 117 -8.08 -25.62 5.28
CA ARG A 117 -8.53 -25.15 3.95
C ARG A 117 -9.03 -23.70 3.95
N GLN A 118 -9.52 -23.20 5.10
CA GLN A 118 -9.95 -21.80 5.24
C GLN A 118 -8.83 -20.86 5.72
N LYS A 119 -7.66 -21.42 6.06
CA LYS A 119 -6.51 -20.68 6.60
C LYS A 119 -6.17 -19.39 5.85
N TRP A 120 -6.24 -19.36 4.52
CA TRP A 120 -5.89 -18.16 3.75
C TRP A 120 -6.91 -17.03 3.89
N ILE A 121 -8.20 -17.36 3.88
CA ILE A 121 -9.28 -16.37 4.05
C ILE A 121 -9.31 -15.90 5.50
N THR A 122 -9.21 -16.82 6.46
CA THR A 122 -9.16 -16.49 7.89
C THR A 122 -7.92 -15.66 8.21
N PHE A 123 -6.77 -15.94 7.62
CA PHE A 123 -5.55 -15.12 7.79
C PHE A 123 -5.74 -13.69 7.29
N LEU A 124 -6.43 -13.49 6.16
CA LEU A 124 -6.73 -12.16 5.62
C LEU A 124 -7.67 -11.35 6.53
N ILE A 125 -8.52 -12.05 7.28
CA ILE A 125 -9.52 -11.48 8.18
C ILE A 125 -8.92 -11.22 9.58
N ASP A 126 -8.07 -12.13 10.06
CA ASP A 126 -7.39 -12.03 11.33
C ASP A 126 -6.30 -10.95 11.31
N HIS A 127 -5.73 -10.69 10.13
CA HIS A 127 -4.70 -9.68 9.89
C HIS A 127 -5.07 -8.70 8.77
N PRO A 128 -6.13 -7.89 8.94
CA PRO A 128 -6.60 -6.97 7.91
C PRO A 128 -5.56 -5.89 7.57
N GLU A 129 -4.60 -5.63 8.46
CA GLU A 129 -3.49 -4.71 8.22
C GLU A 129 -2.58 -5.16 7.07
N GLN A 130 -2.45 -6.46 6.83
CA GLN A 130 -1.55 -6.99 5.81
C GLN A 130 -2.02 -6.67 4.39
N PRO A 131 -3.24 -7.04 3.94
CA PRO A 131 -3.70 -6.70 2.61
C PRO A 131 -3.76 -5.18 2.41
N MET A 132 -4.16 -4.42 3.44
CA MET A 132 -4.21 -2.95 3.37
C MET A 132 -2.82 -2.31 3.23
N PHE A 133 -1.76 -2.99 3.67
CA PHE A 133 -0.39 -2.53 3.52
C PHE A 133 0.23 -2.97 2.18
N PHE A 134 0.14 -4.25 1.85
CA PHE A 134 0.81 -4.81 0.68
C PHE A 134 0.19 -4.32 -0.64
N VAL A 135 -1.14 -4.22 -0.72
CA VAL A 135 -1.81 -3.83 -1.96
C VAL A 135 -1.39 -2.42 -2.41
N PRO A 136 -1.43 -1.38 -1.55
CA PRO A 136 -1.01 -0.03 -1.96
C PRO A 136 0.48 0.08 -2.21
N VAL A 137 1.32 -0.64 -1.45
CA VAL A 137 2.78 -0.69 -1.70
C VAL A 137 3.08 -1.27 -3.08
N ILE A 138 2.45 -2.38 -3.44
CA ILE A 138 2.65 -2.96 -4.78
C ILE A 138 2.17 -1.98 -5.86
N LEU A 139 1.01 -1.34 -5.67
CA LEU A 139 0.50 -0.34 -6.61
C LEU A 139 1.43 0.86 -6.74
N MET A 140 2.02 1.34 -5.63
CA MET A 140 2.98 2.44 -5.64
C MET A 140 4.26 2.05 -6.37
N GLY A 141 4.80 0.87 -6.10
CA GLY A 141 5.97 0.34 -6.82
C GLY A 141 5.74 0.23 -8.32
N VAL A 142 4.55 -0.22 -8.76
CA VAL A 142 4.16 -0.26 -10.18
C VAL A 142 3.97 1.14 -10.75
N PHE A 143 3.36 2.07 -10.01
CA PHE A 143 3.22 3.46 -10.43
C PHE A 143 4.59 4.11 -10.67
N LEU A 144 5.55 3.94 -9.76
CA LEU A 144 6.91 4.44 -9.90
C LEU A 144 7.65 3.79 -11.08
N TRP A 145 7.36 2.53 -11.37
CA TRP A 145 7.91 1.84 -12.54
C TRP A 145 7.43 2.44 -13.87
N ILE A 146 6.17 2.87 -13.93
CA ILE A 146 5.60 3.49 -15.13
C ILE A 146 6.14 4.92 -15.30
N GLU A 147 6.11 5.73 -14.24
CA GLU A 147 6.42 7.16 -14.28
C GLU A 147 7.94 7.44 -14.32
N MET A 148 8.75 6.68 -13.58
CA MET A 148 10.14 7.03 -13.30
C MET A 148 11.14 5.99 -13.84
N LYS A 149 11.05 5.62 -15.13
CA LYS A 149 11.91 4.57 -15.74
C LYS A 149 13.41 4.76 -15.50
N GLU A 150 13.94 5.98 -15.68
CA GLU A 150 15.37 6.26 -15.49
C GLU A 150 15.79 6.45 -14.02
N ARG A 151 14.84 6.81 -13.16
CA ARG A 151 15.06 7.12 -11.74
C ARG A 151 14.41 6.10 -10.80
N LEU A 152 14.10 4.92 -11.33
CA LEU A 152 13.33 3.88 -10.66
C LEU A 152 13.97 3.43 -9.36
N ALA A 153 15.29 3.21 -9.39
CA ALA A 153 16.05 2.79 -8.22
C ALA A 153 15.95 3.82 -7.07
N LEU A 154 15.92 5.12 -7.39
CA LEU A 154 15.76 6.16 -6.38
C LEU A 154 14.33 6.19 -5.84
N GLY A 155 13.32 6.06 -6.71
CA GLY A 155 11.91 5.99 -6.31
C GLY A 155 11.63 4.81 -5.37
N TRP A 156 12.02 3.59 -5.75
CA TRP A 156 11.86 2.40 -4.92
C TRP A 156 12.71 2.44 -3.65
N ALA A 157 13.89 3.09 -3.68
CA ALA A 157 14.69 3.24 -2.46
C ALA A 157 14.01 4.18 -1.46
N VAL A 158 13.42 5.30 -1.92
CA VAL A 158 12.60 6.19 -1.08
C VAL A 158 11.38 5.44 -0.54
N GLU A 159 10.67 4.69 -1.39
CA GLU A 159 9.55 3.86 -0.99
C GLU A 159 9.96 2.83 0.09
N GLY A 160 11.10 2.16 -0.09
CA GLY A 160 11.66 1.22 0.87
C GLY A 160 11.98 1.84 2.22
N VAL A 161 12.52 3.07 2.24
CA VAL A 161 12.75 3.82 3.48
C VAL A 161 11.43 4.17 4.17
N VAL A 162 10.46 4.68 3.42
CA VAL A 162 9.14 5.04 3.98
C VAL A 162 8.48 3.80 4.60
N ILE A 163 8.48 2.68 3.89
CA ILE A 163 7.99 1.39 4.39
C ILE A 163 8.75 0.97 5.65
N PHE A 164 10.08 1.10 5.66
CA PHE A 164 10.91 0.71 6.79
C PHE A 164 10.58 1.56 8.04
N ILE A 165 10.39 2.87 7.88
CA ILE A 165 9.95 3.76 8.96
C ILE A 165 8.55 3.36 9.46
N LEU A 166 7.60 3.14 8.55
CA LEU A 166 6.26 2.67 8.91
C LEU A 166 6.29 1.34 9.66
N ALA A 167 7.16 0.42 9.24
CA ALA A 167 7.35 -0.86 9.91
C ALA A 167 7.87 -0.71 11.35
N LEU A 168 8.74 0.27 11.59
CA LEU A 168 9.25 0.55 12.93
C LEU A 168 8.18 1.15 13.83
N ILE A 169 7.35 2.06 13.31
CA ILE A 169 6.20 2.62 14.04
C ILE A 169 5.19 1.50 14.35
N ALA A 170 4.92 0.62 13.38
CA ALA A 170 3.98 -0.48 13.52
C ALA A 170 4.46 -1.61 14.46
N LYS A 171 5.76 -1.68 14.77
CA LYS A 171 6.42 -2.74 15.56
C LYS A 171 6.20 -4.18 15.03
N GLU A 172 5.74 -4.34 13.78
CA GLU A 172 5.46 -5.64 13.18
C GLU A 172 6.68 -6.21 12.43
N ARG A 173 6.96 -7.50 12.61
CA ARG A 173 8.13 -8.17 12.01
C ARG A 173 8.01 -8.28 10.49
N SER A 174 6.79 -8.53 9.99
CA SER A 174 6.52 -8.72 8.56
C SER A 174 6.83 -7.44 7.75
N PHE A 175 6.38 -6.29 8.23
CA PHE A 175 6.57 -5.01 7.51
C PHE A 175 8.04 -4.61 7.43
N ARG A 176 8.82 -4.94 8.48
CA ARG A 176 10.27 -4.67 8.51
C ARG A 176 11.02 -5.53 7.48
N LEU A 177 10.62 -6.78 7.30
CA LEU A 177 11.18 -7.65 6.26
C LEU A 177 10.81 -7.16 4.86
N THR A 178 9.61 -6.62 4.67
CA THR A 178 9.21 -6.04 3.37
C THR A 178 10.04 -4.81 3.03
N GLY A 179 10.21 -3.87 3.97
CA GLY A 179 11.06 -2.69 3.76
C GLY A 179 12.51 -3.05 3.47
N LEU A 180 13.08 -3.97 4.26
CA LEU A 180 14.45 -4.46 4.07
C LEU A 180 14.60 -5.22 2.74
N GLY A 181 13.62 -6.04 2.38
CA GLY A 181 13.58 -6.76 1.12
C GLY A 181 13.53 -5.81 -0.08
N LEU A 182 12.69 -4.77 -0.03
CA LEU A 182 12.61 -3.77 -1.10
C LEU A 182 13.92 -3.00 -1.24
N LEU A 183 14.56 -2.64 -0.13
CA LEU A 183 15.88 -1.99 -0.13
C LEU A 183 16.97 -2.90 -0.71
N MET A 184 16.96 -4.19 -0.38
CA MET A 184 17.88 -5.18 -0.96
C MET A 184 17.68 -5.35 -2.46
N VAL A 185 16.42 -5.37 -2.93
CA VAL A 185 16.09 -5.39 -4.36
C VAL A 185 16.60 -4.11 -5.04
N CYS A 186 16.40 -2.94 -4.43
CA CYS A 186 16.92 -1.68 -4.96
C CYS A 186 18.44 -1.68 -5.10
N PHE A 187 19.13 -2.24 -4.11
CA PHE A 187 20.59 -2.37 -4.13
C PHE A 187 21.07 -3.29 -5.25
N ALA A 188 20.48 -4.48 -5.37
CA ALA A 188 20.80 -5.42 -6.43
C ALA A 188 20.53 -4.82 -7.83
N MET A 189 19.40 -4.12 -8.00
CA MET A 189 19.04 -3.49 -9.26
C MET A 189 19.98 -2.33 -9.63
N THR A 190 20.44 -1.56 -8.63
CA THR A 190 21.41 -0.47 -8.86
C THR A 190 22.76 -1.02 -9.32
N ILE A 191 23.24 -2.10 -8.70
CA ILE A 191 24.46 -2.80 -9.13
C ILE A 191 24.28 -3.32 -10.56
N TRP A 192 23.16 -3.99 -10.85
CA TRP A 192 22.88 -4.50 -12.19
C TRP A 192 22.83 -3.40 -13.25
N GLY A 193 22.26 -2.23 -12.91
CA GLY A 193 22.24 -1.05 -13.78
C GLY A 193 23.63 -0.43 -14.01
N LEU A 194 24.55 -0.58 -13.05
CA LEU A 194 25.94 -0.12 -13.16
C LEU A 194 26.77 -1.01 -14.09
N LEU A 195 26.52 -2.34 -14.10
CA LEU A 195 27.20 -3.29 -14.97
C LEU A 195 26.77 -3.20 -16.45
N ARG A 196 25.63 -2.57 -16.77
CA ARG A 196 25.21 -2.38 -18.16
C ARG A 196 25.98 -1.23 -18.83
N PRO A 197 26.67 -1.45 -19.96
CA PRO A 197 27.25 -0.35 -20.73
C PRO A 197 26.14 0.44 -21.45
N GLY A 198 26.06 1.77 -21.22
CA GLY A 198 25.15 2.66 -21.97
C GLY A 198 24.24 3.61 -21.16
N THR A 199 24.27 3.60 -19.81
CA THR A 199 23.47 4.54 -19.00
C THR A 199 24.23 5.83 -18.68
N SER A 200 23.53 6.96 -18.66
CA SER A 200 24.13 8.28 -18.45
C SER A 200 24.88 8.38 -17.12
N THR A 201 26.10 8.93 -17.18
CA THR A 201 27.04 8.94 -16.06
C THR A 201 26.49 9.70 -14.85
N THR A 202 25.77 10.80 -15.09
CA THR A 202 25.15 11.64 -14.06
C THR A 202 24.08 10.91 -13.26
N THR A 203 23.19 10.16 -13.92
CA THR A 203 22.12 9.41 -13.25
C THR A 203 22.69 8.30 -12.38
N ARG A 204 23.80 7.66 -12.79
CA ARG A 204 24.50 6.64 -11.99
C ARG A 204 25.07 7.17 -10.68
N TYR A 205 25.71 8.34 -10.70
CA TYR A 205 26.28 8.90 -9.47
C TYR A 205 25.18 9.35 -8.49
N LEU A 206 24.09 9.93 -8.99
CA LEU A 206 22.97 10.35 -8.15
C LEU A 206 22.25 9.17 -7.50
N THR A 207 22.05 8.06 -8.22
CA THR A 207 21.45 6.84 -7.63
C THR A 207 22.39 6.19 -6.61
N LEU A 208 23.70 6.14 -6.87
CA LEU A 208 24.69 5.63 -5.91
C LEU A 208 24.77 6.46 -4.63
N MET A 209 24.83 7.79 -4.75
CA MET A 209 24.82 8.70 -3.59
C MET A 209 23.53 8.57 -2.79
N GLY A 210 22.38 8.62 -3.46
CA GLY A 210 21.07 8.49 -2.82
C GLY A 210 20.93 7.14 -2.10
N LEU A 211 21.34 6.05 -2.74
CA LEU A 211 21.33 4.72 -2.15
C LEU A 211 22.28 4.62 -0.96
N GLY A 212 23.48 5.19 -1.05
CA GLY A 212 24.44 5.23 0.05
C GLY A 212 23.89 5.95 1.29
N VAL A 213 23.24 7.11 1.10
CA VAL A 213 22.55 7.84 2.18
C VAL A 213 21.44 6.98 2.79
N ILE A 214 20.67 6.28 1.96
CA ILE A 214 19.59 5.41 2.42
C ILE A 214 20.12 4.24 3.26
N PHE A 215 21.21 3.58 2.84
CA PHE A 215 21.85 2.53 3.63
C PHE A 215 22.41 3.05 4.94
N LEU A 216 22.98 4.26 4.97
CA LEU A 216 23.43 4.90 6.20
C LEU A 216 22.27 5.15 7.16
N VAL A 217 21.14 5.65 6.66
CA VAL A 217 19.91 5.85 7.47
C VAL A 217 19.42 4.52 8.03
N VAL A 218 19.35 3.46 7.22
CA VAL A 218 18.91 2.13 7.67
C VAL A 218 19.88 1.53 8.70
N SER A 219 21.19 1.67 8.47
CA SER A 219 22.24 1.22 9.38
C SER A 219 22.16 1.98 10.72
N PHE A 220 21.96 3.29 10.68
CA PHE A 220 21.76 4.12 11.86
C PHE A 220 20.50 3.73 12.64
N LEU A 221 19.37 3.52 11.95
CA LEU A 221 18.14 3.07 12.61
C LEU A 221 18.30 1.68 13.23
N TYR A 222 19.02 0.76 12.57
CA TYR A 222 19.30 -0.57 13.11
C TYR A 222 20.22 -0.50 14.34
N GLY A 223 21.25 0.34 14.30
CA GLY A 223 22.16 0.60 15.42
C GLY A 223 21.42 1.14 16.63
N ARG A 224 20.55 2.14 16.43
CA ARG A 224 19.71 2.71 17.49
C ARG A 224 18.69 1.72 18.06
N LEU A 225 18.13 0.82 17.24
CA LEU A 225 17.21 -0.22 17.70
C LEU A 225 17.89 -1.30 18.53
N ARG A 226 19.18 -1.57 18.28
CA ARG A 226 19.94 -2.57 19.04
C ARG A 226 20.08 -2.18 20.51
N GLU A 227 20.11 -0.88 20.80
CA GLU A 227 20.15 -0.37 22.18
C GLU A 227 18.80 -0.58 22.88
N THR A 228 17.66 -0.34 22.19
CA THR A 228 16.32 -0.54 22.78
C THR A 228 15.95 -2.02 22.95
N ILE A 229 16.44 -2.92 22.10
CA ILE A 229 16.20 -4.37 22.24
C ILE A 229 16.91 -4.94 23.47
N ARG A 230 18.00 -4.32 23.92
CA ARG A 230 18.77 -4.77 25.09
C ARG A 230 18.10 -4.41 26.43
N GLU A 231 17.16 -3.47 26.44
CA GLU A 231 16.37 -3.11 27.62
C GLU A 231 15.08 -3.94 27.80
N TYR A 232 14.68 -4.72 26.78
CA TYR A 232 13.47 -5.55 26.82
C TYR A 232 13.75 -7.06 26.93
N LEU A 233 15.03 -7.45 27.03
CA LEU A 233 15.51 -8.82 27.25
C LEU A 233 16.09 -8.93 28.65
#